data_AF-F7TAX2-F1
#
_entry.id   AF-F7TAX2-F1
#
_cell.length_a   1.000
_cell.length_b   1.000
_cell.length_c   1.000
_cell.angle_alpha   90.00
_cell.angle_beta   90.00
_cell.angle_gamma   90.00
#
_symmetry.space_group_name_H-M   'P 1'
#
loop_
_entity.id
_entity.type
_entity.pdbx_description
1 polymer ?
#
loop_
_entity_poly.entity_id
_entity_poly.type
_entity_poly.pdbx_seq_one_letter_code
_entity_poly.pdbx_strand_id
1 'polypeptide(L)' 'MPPEAPAPEECCNSGCIPCVYDTYNEAMDEYRAALKAWRARHGEAG' A
#
# COMPACT_ATOMS: atom_id res chain seq x y z
N MET A 1 -8.42 3.34 -4.98
CA MET A 1 -7.21 4.03 -5.48
C MET A 1 -6.02 3.49 -4.70
N PRO A 2 -4.79 3.46 -5.25
CA PRO A 2 -3.62 3.04 -4.48
C PRO A 2 -3.37 4.01 -3.31
N PRO A 3 -2.85 3.51 -2.17
CA PRO A 3 -2.30 4.35 -1.11
C PRO A 3 -1.25 5.33 -1.65
N GLU A 4 -1.22 6.53 -1.08
CA GLU A 4 -0.18 7.51 -1.39
C GLU A 4 1.10 7.15 -0.64
N ALA A 5 2.24 7.23 -1.33
CA ALA A 5 3.53 6.96 -0.72
C ALA A 5 3.90 8.10 0.23
N PRO A 6 4.42 7.79 1.43
CA PRO A 6 4.82 8.83 2.37
C PRO A 6 6.03 9.61 1.83
N ALA A 7 6.04 10.91 2.10
CA ALA A 7 7.14 11.78 1.74
C ALA A 7 8.38 11.46 2.59
N PRO A 8 9.60 11.73 2.08
CA PRO A 8 10.84 11.46 2.82
C PRO A 8 10.89 12.18 4.19
N GLU A 9 10.26 13.34 4.30
CA GLU A 9 10.18 14.16 5.51
C GLU A 9 9.24 13.59 6.59
N GLU A 10 8.31 12.70 6.22
CA GLU A 10 7.45 11.98 7.17
C GLU A 10 8.19 10.81 7.84
N CYS A 11 9.29 10.36 7.23
CA CYS A 11 10.16 9.37 7.85
C CYS A 11 11.04 10.03 8.93
N CYS A 12 10.90 9.57 10.17
CA CYS A 12 11.70 10.05 11.30
C CYS A 12 13.21 9.79 11.16
N ASN A 13 13.63 8.94 10.21
CA ASN A 13 15.01 8.49 9.96
C ASN A 13 15.77 7.99 11.20
N SER A 14 15.05 7.65 12.28
CA SER A 14 15.60 7.35 13.60
C SER A 14 15.23 5.94 14.09
N GLY A 15 14.69 5.09 13.20
CA GLY A 15 14.27 3.74 13.54
C GLY A 15 12.98 3.66 14.36
N CYS A 16 12.04 4.58 14.16
CA CYS A 16 10.71 4.52 14.78
C CYS A 16 9.96 3.24 14.35
N ILE A 17 9.19 2.65 15.28
CA ILE A 17 8.33 1.49 15.03
C ILE A 17 6.92 1.78 15.56
N PRO A 18 5.87 1.64 14.72
CA PRO A 18 5.95 1.33 13.29
C PRO A 18 6.55 2.48 12.47
N CYS A 19 7.34 2.17 11.45
CA CYS A 19 7.81 3.16 10.48
C CYS A 19 6.65 3.59 9.58
N VAL A 20 6.64 4.83 9.08
CA VAL A 20 5.63 5.29 8.11
C VAL A 20 5.57 4.40 6.86
N TYR A 21 6.73 3.85 6.46
CA TYR A 21 6.81 2.89 5.36
C TYR A 21 6.20 1.52 5.72
N ASP A 22 6.22 1.12 7.00
CA ASP A 22 5.58 -0.13 7.43
C ASP A 22 4.07 -0.02 7.24
N THR A 23 3.47 1.04 7.76
CA THR A 23 2.03 1.32 7.60
C THR A 23 1.65 1.45 6.12
N TYR A 24 2.47 2.12 5.31
CA TYR A 24 2.24 2.24 3.88
C TYR A 24 2.29 0.88 3.17
N ASN A 25 3.25 0.02 3.52
CA ASN A 25 3.38 -1.32 2.92
C ASN A 25 2.18 -2.21 3.26
N GLU A 26 1.71 -2.18 4.51
CA GLU A 26 0.49 -2.88 4.92
C GLU A 26 -0.72 -2.42 4.10
N ALA A 27 -0.93 -1.11 3.97
CA ALA A 27 -2.01 -0.55 3.17
C ALA A 27 -1.90 -0.94 1.67
N MET A 28 -0.66 -0.99 1.15
CA MET A 28 -0.40 -1.41 -0.23
C MET A 28 -0.74 -2.89 -0.46
N ASP A 29 -0.48 -3.75 0.52
CA ASP A 29 -0.80 -5.17 0.44
C ASP A 29 -2.31 -5.41 0.46
N GLU A 30 -3.05 -4.69 1.31
CA GLU A 30 -4.51 -4.68 1.29
C GLU A 30 -5.06 -4.20 -0.06
N TYR A 31 -4.52 -3.10 -0.59
CA TYR A 31 -4.91 -2.57 -1.88
C TYR A 31 -4.68 -3.58 -3.01
N ARG A 32 -3.52 -4.24 -3.04
CA ARG A 32 -3.20 -5.28 -4.04
C ARG A 32 -4.15 -6.47 -3.93
N ALA A 33 -4.47 -6.91 -2.72
CA ALA A 33 -5.42 -7.99 -2.48
C ALA A 33 -6.83 -7.61 -2.98
N ALA A 34 -7.30 -6.40 -2.65
CA ALA A 34 -8.58 -5.88 -3.10
C ALA A 34 -8.63 -5.75 -4.63
N LEU A 35 -7.56 -5.23 -5.25
CA LEU A 35 -7.45 -5.10 -6.70
C LEU A 35 -7.49 -6.47 -7.38
N LYS A 36 -6.76 -7.46 -6.86
CA LYS A 36 -6.79 -8.83 -7.38
C LYS A 36 -8.21 -9.43 -7.31
N ALA A 37 -8.89 -9.26 -6.18
CA ALA A 37 -10.26 -9.74 -6.01
C ALA A 37 -11.24 -9.03 -6.96
N TRP A 38 -11.06 -7.72 -7.16
CA TRP A 38 -11.84 -6.96 -8.12
C TRP A 38 -11.62 -7.48 -9.55
N ARG A 39 -10.37 -7.61 -9.99
CA ARG A 39 -10.01 -8.14 -11.33
C ARG A 39 -10.59 -9.53 -11.59
N ALA A 40 -10.57 -10.41 -10.59
CA ALA A 40 -11.14 -11.76 -10.70
C ALA A 40 -12.66 -11.74 -10.91
N ARG A 41 -13.40 -10.80 -10.30
CA ARG A 41 -14.84 -10.64 -10.49
C ARG A 41 -15.19 -9.99 -11.83
N HIS A 42 -14.37 -9.04 -12.25
CA HIS A 42 -14.65 -8.21 -13.41
C HIS A 42 -14.06 -8.75 -14.70
N GLY A 43 -13.36 -9.90 -14.64
CA GLY A 43 -12.77 -10.56 -15.80
C GLY A 43 -12.04 -9.55 -16.66
N GLU A 44 -10.86 -9.10 -16.22
CA GLU A 44 -9.98 -8.40 -17.17
C GLU A 44 -9.66 -9.39 -18.29
N ALA A 45 -10.48 -9.31 -19.33
CA ALA A 45 -10.14 -9.62 -20.69
C ALA A 45 -8.80 -8.93 -20.96
N GLY A 46 -7.74 -9.72 -20.93
CA GLY A 46 -6.63 -9.48 -21.84
C GLY A 46 -7.10 -9.71 -23.27
#